data_AF-A0A8H7RZW3-F1
#
_entry.id   AF-A0A8H7RZW3-F1
#
_cell.length_a   1.000
_cell.length_b   1.000
_cell.length_c   1.000
_cell.angle_alpha   90.00
_cell.angle_beta   90.00
_cell.angle_gamma   90.00
#
_symmetry.space_group_name_H-M   'P 1'
#
loop_
_entity.id
_entity.type
_entity.pdbx_description
1 polymer ?
#
loop_
_entity_poly.entity_id
_entity_poly.type
_entity_poly.pdbx_seq_one_letter_code
_entity_poly.pdbx_strand_id
1 'polypeptide(L)'
;MELKLSTIGKSDSPEERFYAAVKWFISSLNGSFSSRVPKGEWEKKPFNPILGEQFICSWEDGTHIVCEQVSHHPPVSGFFIENKDAGIIINGHDGQKTRFSGTQMLVDQVGYCTLKLTQRDETYLFTLPSLSVNGIWYAAPYVELYGTSYIQSSSGFYASIEYTTKGWISGELHHFKAKVTHEELLPKPTVIEGQWTGKSTLTKNDASAEPFLDLSTMEKPTPKVADIESQGELESRRIWHKVAEALKAGDYMTASTEKSAIENEQRALRKERAEKNETWNPKYFINKTGEAIFGDLREKILEKSDSKFVDTMGAETGWLYKDFTTLASSSK
;
A
#
# COMPACT_ATOMS: atom_id res chain seq x y z
N MET A 1 20.00 -11.47 1.31
CA MET A 1 19.57 -10.87 2.60
C MET A 1 18.12 -10.50 2.44
N GLU A 2 17.22 -11.11 3.21
CA GLU A 2 15.78 -10.84 3.12
C GLU A 2 15.49 -9.39 3.56
N LEU A 3 14.87 -8.59 2.71
CA LEU A 3 14.32 -7.30 3.10
C LEU A 3 13.04 -7.56 3.92
N LYS A 4 13.18 -7.52 5.25
CA LYS A 4 12.05 -7.66 6.17
C LYS A 4 11.62 -6.30 6.70
N LEU A 5 10.32 -6.11 6.85
CA LEU A 5 9.76 -4.95 7.55
C LEU A 5 10.49 -4.70 8.87
N SER A 6 10.73 -5.76 9.64
CA SER A 6 11.46 -5.79 10.93
C SER A 6 12.89 -5.23 10.90
N THR A 7 13.44 -4.87 9.73
CA THR A 7 14.80 -4.29 9.61
C THR A 7 14.83 -2.77 9.60
N ILE A 8 13.70 -2.08 9.34
CA ILE A 8 13.66 -0.62 9.16
C ILE A 8 14.20 0.12 10.39
N GLY A 9 13.84 -0.31 11.60
CA GLY A 9 14.22 0.35 12.85
C GLY A 9 15.61 0.02 13.41
N LYS A 10 16.37 -0.89 12.77
CA LYS A 10 17.58 -1.49 13.37
C LYS A 10 18.77 -0.54 13.47
N SER A 11 18.97 0.33 12.48
CA SER A 11 20.14 1.22 12.47
C SER A 11 19.98 2.37 13.46
N ASP A 12 21.08 2.77 14.11
CA ASP A 12 21.12 3.98 14.94
C ASP A 12 21.16 5.27 14.10
N SER A 13 21.60 5.19 12.85
CA SER A 13 21.59 6.32 11.93
C SER A 13 20.18 6.57 11.38
N PRO A 14 19.58 7.77 11.55
CA PRO A 14 18.30 8.13 10.93
C PRO A 14 18.37 8.07 9.40
N GLU A 15 19.52 8.35 8.81
CA GLU A 15 19.75 8.25 7.35
C GLU A 15 19.55 6.81 6.87
N GLU A 16 20.20 5.85 7.53
CA GLU A 16 20.11 4.43 7.15
C GLU A 16 18.73 3.84 7.42
N ARG A 17 18.04 4.29 8.48
CA ARG A 17 16.63 3.92 8.71
C ARG A 17 15.72 4.46 7.61
N PHE A 18 15.94 5.70 7.17
CA PHE A 18 15.18 6.28 6.09
C PHE A 18 15.40 5.53 4.77
N TYR A 19 16.64 5.15 4.44
CA TYR A 19 16.91 4.30 3.29
C TYR A 19 16.27 2.92 3.40
N ALA A 20 16.23 2.32 4.60
CA ALA A 20 15.52 1.07 4.82
C ALA A 20 14.00 1.22 4.61
N ALA A 21 13.41 2.34 5.04
CA ALA A 21 12.00 2.67 4.79
C ALA A 21 11.71 2.85 3.28
N VAL A 22 12.56 3.56 2.55
CA VAL A 22 12.47 3.67 1.07
C VAL A 22 12.59 2.30 0.43
N LYS A 23 13.56 1.47 0.87
CA LYS A 23 13.79 0.12 0.34
C LYS A 23 12.57 -0.77 0.52
N TRP A 24 11.98 -0.76 1.71
CA TRP A 24 10.75 -1.48 2.02
C TRP A 24 9.59 -1.00 1.14
N PHE A 25 9.38 0.31 1.04
CA PHE A 25 8.32 0.87 0.20
C PHE A 25 8.45 0.42 -1.26
N ILE A 26 9.63 0.57 -1.88
CA ILE A 26 9.86 0.14 -3.28
C ILE A 26 9.63 -1.37 -3.43
N SER A 27 10.10 -2.19 -2.50
CA SER A 27 9.86 -3.64 -2.56
C SER A 27 8.38 -4.02 -2.47
N SER A 28 7.60 -3.24 -1.71
CA SER A 28 6.16 -3.44 -1.57
C SER A 28 5.43 -3.18 -2.89
N LEU A 29 5.95 -2.28 -3.75
CA LEU A 29 5.38 -2.02 -5.08
C LEU A 29 5.41 -3.27 -5.96
N ASN A 30 6.52 -4.02 -5.95
CA ASN A 30 6.60 -5.31 -6.66
C ASN A 30 5.62 -6.34 -6.10
N GLY A 31 5.53 -6.44 -4.77
CA GLY A 31 4.57 -7.30 -4.08
C GLY A 31 3.13 -6.99 -4.48
N SER A 32 2.80 -5.71 -4.50
CA SER A 32 1.46 -5.21 -4.77
C SER A 32 1.09 -5.27 -6.24
N PHE A 33 1.97 -4.90 -7.18
CA PHE A 33 1.57 -4.57 -8.55
C PHE A 33 2.19 -5.42 -9.66
N SER A 34 3.11 -6.32 -9.34
CA SER A 34 3.76 -7.17 -10.35
C SER A 34 3.79 -8.64 -9.95
N SER A 35 4.51 -8.99 -8.88
CA SER A 35 4.72 -10.38 -8.43
C SER A 35 3.47 -11.12 -7.92
N ARG A 36 2.30 -10.47 -7.90
CA ARG A 36 1.01 -11.13 -7.69
C ARG A 36 0.50 -11.87 -8.93
N VAL A 37 0.93 -11.45 -10.12
CA VAL A 37 0.56 -12.07 -11.39
C VAL A 37 1.55 -13.21 -11.66
N PRO A 38 1.10 -14.46 -11.82
CA PRO A 38 1.97 -15.56 -12.18
C PRO A 38 2.71 -15.31 -13.50
N LYS A 39 3.93 -15.85 -13.62
CA LYS A 39 4.73 -15.68 -14.83
C LYS A 39 3.99 -16.26 -16.05
N GLY A 40 3.78 -15.42 -17.06
CA GLY A 40 3.03 -15.78 -18.27
C GLY A 40 1.52 -15.52 -18.20
N GLU A 41 1.03 -15.00 -17.07
CA GLU A 41 -0.35 -14.50 -16.94
C GLU A 41 -0.40 -12.97 -17.03
N TRP A 42 -1.63 -12.46 -17.12
CA TRP A 42 -1.94 -11.05 -17.21
C TRP A 42 -2.68 -10.57 -15.97
N GLU A 43 -2.66 -9.27 -15.73
CA GLU A 43 -3.37 -8.66 -14.61
C GLU A 43 -4.87 -8.99 -14.66
N LYS A 44 -5.46 -9.31 -13.51
CA LYS A 44 -6.88 -9.64 -13.41
C LYS A 44 -7.56 -8.67 -12.46
N LYS A 45 -8.85 -8.42 -12.71
CA LYS A 45 -9.65 -7.61 -11.80
C LYS A 45 -9.76 -8.34 -10.45
N PRO A 46 -9.33 -7.74 -9.33
CA PRO A 46 -9.55 -8.32 -8.01
C PRO A 46 -11.05 -8.32 -7.66
N PHE A 47 -11.43 -9.15 -6.68
CA PHE A 47 -12.77 -9.04 -6.11
C PHE A 47 -12.96 -7.67 -5.46
N ASN A 48 -14.15 -7.08 -5.60
CA ASN A 48 -14.49 -5.84 -4.91
C ASN A 48 -14.99 -6.22 -3.51
N PRO A 49 -14.26 -5.89 -2.43
CA PRO A 49 -14.63 -6.38 -1.11
C PRO A 49 -16.01 -5.90 -0.66
N ILE A 50 -16.71 -6.75 0.08
CA ILE A 50 -17.98 -6.39 0.70
C ILE A 50 -17.75 -5.46 1.90
N LEU A 51 -18.75 -4.68 2.30
CA LEU A 51 -18.58 -3.79 3.46
C LEU A 51 -18.34 -4.62 4.74
N GLY A 52 -17.30 -4.29 5.49
CA GLY A 52 -16.91 -5.04 6.70
C GLY A 52 -16.09 -6.30 6.43
N GLU A 53 -15.77 -6.61 5.17
CA GLU A 53 -14.88 -7.71 4.81
C GLU A 53 -13.51 -7.55 5.48
N GLN A 54 -12.96 -8.64 6.02
CA GLN A 54 -11.74 -8.67 6.80
C GLN A 54 -10.70 -9.57 6.13
N PHE A 55 -9.43 -9.20 6.23
CA PHE A 55 -8.33 -10.11 5.90
C PHE A 55 -7.28 -10.04 6.99
N ILE A 56 -7.01 -11.18 7.63
CA ILE A 56 -6.10 -11.28 8.78
C ILE A 56 -5.05 -12.34 8.45
N CYS A 57 -3.77 -11.98 8.59
CA CYS A 57 -2.69 -12.94 8.41
C CYS A 57 -1.45 -12.57 9.22
N SER A 58 -0.48 -13.48 9.26
CA SER A 58 0.80 -13.28 9.93
C SER A 58 1.96 -13.89 9.16
N TRP A 59 3.18 -13.55 9.54
CA TRP A 59 4.42 -14.13 9.02
C TRP A 59 5.26 -14.70 10.16
N GLU A 60 6.25 -15.51 9.80
CA GLU A 60 7.09 -16.23 10.76
C GLU A 60 7.92 -15.32 11.67
N ASP A 61 8.20 -14.10 11.22
CA ASP A 61 8.97 -13.11 11.97
C ASP A 61 8.14 -12.32 13.00
N GLY A 62 6.91 -12.77 13.27
CA GLY A 62 6.00 -12.13 14.23
C GLY A 62 5.20 -10.95 13.67
N THR A 63 5.40 -10.60 12.40
CA THR A 63 4.59 -9.58 11.73
C THR A 63 3.16 -10.10 11.54
N HIS A 64 2.16 -9.29 11.85
CA HIS A 64 0.75 -9.58 11.55
C HIS A 64 0.06 -8.39 10.92
N ILE A 65 -1.00 -8.66 10.15
CA ILE A 65 -1.82 -7.67 9.46
C ILE A 65 -3.30 -7.88 9.76
N VAL A 66 -4.02 -6.78 9.87
CA VAL A 66 -5.48 -6.71 9.89
C VAL A 66 -5.91 -5.73 8.82
N CYS A 67 -6.70 -6.20 7.86
CA CYS A 67 -7.38 -5.36 6.88
C CYS A 67 -8.90 -5.41 7.11
N GLU A 68 -9.59 -4.30 6.85
CA GLU A 68 -11.04 -4.23 6.86
C GLU A 68 -11.55 -3.31 5.75
N GLN A 69 -12.60 -3.73 5.03
CA GLN A 69 -13.33 -2.86 4.11
C GLN A 69 -14.22 -1.88 4.89
N VAL A 70 -13.67 -0.71 5.22
CA VAL A 70 -14.31 0.32 6.04
C VAL A 70 -15.38 1.12 5.29
N SER A 71 -15.34 1.12 3.95
CA SER A 71 -16.36 1.74 3.10
C SER A 71 -16.51 1.00 1.77
N HIS A 72 -17.73 0.97 1.21
CA HIS A 72 -18.02 0.36 -0.09
C HIS A 72 -18.37 1.39 -1.18
N HIS A 73 -18.92 2.55 -0.82
CA HIS A 73 -19.22 3.64 -1.76
C HIS A 73 -18.82 5.00 -1.16
N PRO A 74 -17.61 5.51 -1.48
CA PRO A 74 -16.58 4.89 -2.31
C PRO A 74 -15.89 3.69 -1.61
N PRO A 75 -15.26 2.76 -2.36
CA PRO A 75 -14.54 1.64 -1.77
C PRO A 75 -13.28 2.14 -1.05
N VAL A 76 -13.14 1.79 0.23
CA VAL A 76 -11.96 2.07 1.05
C VAL A 76 -11.67 0.86 1.94
N SER A 77 -10.43 0.43 1.97
CA SER A 77 -9.91 -0.60 2.87
C SER A 77 -8.93 0.03 3.85
N GLY A 78 -9.19 -0.12 5.15
CA GLY A 78 -8.22 0.19 6.20
C GLY A 78 -7.28 -1.00 6.42
N PHE A 79 -6.02 -0.72 6.73
CA PHE A 79 -5.05 -1.76 7.06
C PHE A 79 -4.14 -1.35 8.22
N PHE A 80 -3.78 -2.33 9.03
CA PHE A 80 -2.88 -2.22 10.17
C PHE A 80 -1.88 -3.35 10.12
N ILE A 81 -0.58 -3.05 10.25
CA ILE A 81 0.49 -4.05 10.32
C ILE A 81 1.30 -3.79 11.59
N GLU A 82 1.61 -4.82 12.35
CA GLU A 82 2.44 -4.68 13.55
C GLU A 82 3.47 -5.82 13.63
N ASN A 83 4.68 -5.45 14.03
CA ASN A 83 5.71 -6.35 14.52
C ASN A 83 6.20 -5.81 15.87
N LYS A 84 5.71 -6.42 16.97
CA LYS A 84 5.98 -5.95 18.34
C LYS A 84 7.46 -6.03 18.69
N ASP A 85 8.11 -7.14 18.33
CA ASP A 85 9.52 -7.39 18.66
C ASP A 85 10.46 -6.40 17.95
N ALA A 86 10.16 -6.09 16.68
CA ALA A 86 10.88 -5.07 15.92
C ALA A 86 10.44 -3.63 16.29
N GLY A 87 9.40 -3.46 17.10
CA GLY A 87 8.85 -2.17 17.47
C GLY A 87 8.25 -1.39 16.29
N ILE A 88 7.64 -2.06 15.32
CA ILE A 88 7.10 -1.44 14.10
C ILE A 88 5.59 -1.52 14.11
N ILE A 89 4.95 -0.38 13.85
CA ILE A 89 3.52 -0.27 13.59
C ILE A 89 3.31 0.48 12.27
N ILE A 90 2.41 -0.03 11.45
CA ILE A 90 1.92 0.63 10.24
C ILE A 90 0.40 0.76 10.34
N ASN A 91 -0.11 1.95 10.03
CA ASN A 91 -1.54 2.21 9.87
C ASN A 91 -1.76 2.95 8.55
N GLY A 92 -2.76 2.53 7.78
CA GLY A 92 -3.11 3.23 6.56
C GLY A 92 -4.48 2.84 6.04
N HIS A 93 -4.84 3.45 4.93
CA HIS A 93 -5.99 3.04 4.13
C HIS A 93 -5.72 3.33 2.66
N ASP A 94 -6.40 2.59 1.81
CA ASP A 94 -6.42 2.82 0.36
C ASP A 94 -7.87 2.77 -0.14
N GLY A 95 -8.18 3.69 -1.05
CA GLY A 95 -9.37 3.71 -1.87
C GLY A 95 -8.96 4.04 -3.31
N GLN A 96 -9.88 3.94 -4.26
CA GLN A 96 -9.50 4.06 -5.67
C GLN A 96 -10.41 5.02 -6.44
N LYS A 97 -9.80 5.86 -7.26
CA LYS A 97 -10.47 6.66 -8.29
C LYS A 97 -9.98 6.23 -9.66
N THR A 98 -10.88 5.66 -10.45
CA THR A 98 -10.55 5.13 -11.78
C THR A 98 -11.09 6.04 -12.89
N ARG A 99 -10.31 6.27 -13.94
CA ARG A 99 -10.74 6.94 -15.18
C ARG A 99 -10.13 6.27 -16.41
N PHE A 100 -10.83 6.28 -17.54
CA PHE A 100 -10.26 5.82 -18.82
C PHE A 100 -9.55 6.97 -19.55
N SER A 101 -8.41 6.69 -20.16
CA SER A 101 -7.67 7.61 -21.01
C SER A 101 -7.20 6.86 -22.25
N GLY A 102 -7.90 7.03 -23.38
CA GLY A 102 -7.61 6.26 -24.60
C GLY A 102 -7.73 4.75 -24.36
N THR A 103 -6.61 4.02 -24.52
CA THR A 103 -6.55 2.56 -24.38
C THR A 103 -6.16 2.05 -22.99
N GLN A 104 -5.91 2.96 -22.04
CA GLN A 104 -5.49 2.63 -20.68
C GLN A 104 -6.55 3.05 -19.64
N MET A 105 -6.56 2.34 -18.52
CA MET A 105 -7.30 2.73 -17.32
C MET A 105 -6.34 3.33 -16.31
N LEU A 106 -6.56 4.58 -15.94
CA LEU A 106 -5.81 5.27 -14.89
C LEU A 106 -6.50 5.04 -13.55
N VAL A 107 -5.70 4.73 -12.53
CA VAL A 107 -6.14 4.46 -11.16
C VAL A 107 -5.31 5.34 -10.24
N ASP A 108 -5.96 6.31 -9.60
CA ASP A 108 -5.33 7.02 -8.48
C ASP A 108 -5.71 6.30 -7.19
N GLN A 109 -4.69 5.88 -6.43
CA GLN A 109 -4.84 5.39 -5.07
C GLN A 109 -5.07 6.59 -4.15
N VAL A 110 -6.21 6.60 -3.47
CA VAL A 110 -6.64 7.64 -2.55
C VAL A 110 -6.45 7.15 -1.13
N GLY A 111 -5.45 7.70 -0.45
CA GLY A 111 -5.09 7.33 0.90
C GLY A 111 -3.60 7.48 1.13
N TYR A 112 -3.14 6.91 2.24
CA TYR A 112 -1.76 7.01 2.70
C TYR A 112 -1.45 5.88 3.68
N CYS A 113 -0.17 5.73 3.97
CA CYS A 113 0.37 4.81 4.95
C CYS A 113 1.24 5.59 5.94
N THR A 114 1.12 5.27 7.23
CA THR A 114 2.02 5.75 8.28
C THR A 114 2.81 4.59 8.83
N LEU A 115 4.08 4.83 9.20
CA LEU A 115 4.92 3.87 9.91
C LEU A 115 5.45 4.53 11.17
N LYS A 116 5.32 3.89 12.33
CA LYS A 116 5.96 4.30 13.59
C LYS A 116 6.97 3.26 14.04
N LEU A 117 8.19 3.75 14.32
CA LEU A 117 9.21 3.03 15.08
C LEU A 117 9.01 3.33 16.56
N THR A 118 8.27 2.47 17.25
CA THR A 118 7.87 2.64 18.67
C THR A 118 9.04 2.77 19.62
N GLN A 119 10.19 2.18 19.29
CA GLN A 119 11.42 2.23 20.09
C GLN A 119 12.25 3.51 19.88
N ARG A 120 11.88 4.36 18.90
CA ARG A 120 12.67 5.55 18.52
C ARG A 120 11.83 6.84 18.43
N ASP A 121 10.54 6.75 18.74
CA ASP A 121 9.53 7.81 18.52
C ASP A 121 9.65 8.49 17.13
N GLU A 122 9.93 7.68 16.11
CA GLU A 122 10.12 8.15 14.74
C GLU A 122 8.94 7.70 13.88
N THR A 123 8.37 8.63 13.12
CA THR A 123 7.16 8.40 12.32
C THR A 123 7.41 8.80 10.87
N TYR A 124 6.85 8.03 9.94
CA TYR A 124 6.95 8.24 8.51
C TYR A 124 5.55 8.33 7.92
N LEU A 125 5.35 9.23 6.95
CA LEU A 125 4.15 9.30 6.11
C LEU A 125 4.54 8.96 4.67
N PHE A 126 3.83 8.00 4.07
CA PHE A 126 4.00 7.57 2.69
C PHE A 126 2.73 7.89 1.90
N THR A 127 2.88 8.56 0.75
CA THR A 127 1.79 8.67 -0.23
C THR A 127 1.79 7.46 -1.17
N LEU A 128 0.60 7.08 -1.65
CA LEU A 128 0.43 5.92 -2.52
C LEU A 128 0.65 6.33 -4.00
N PRO A 129 1.20 5.44 -4.84
CA PRO A 129 1.43 5.76 -6.26
C PRO A 129 0.13 5.73 -7.07
N SER A 130 0.10 6.45 -8.19
CA SER A 130 -0.92 6.24 -9.21
C SER A 130 -0.49 5.17 -10.21
N LEU A 131 -1.46 4.49 -10.82
CA LEU A 131 -1.24 3.34 -11.69
C LEU A 131 -1.95 3.50 -13.03
N SER A 132 -1.33 3.03 -14.11
CA SER A 132 -2.01 2.79 -15.38
C SER A 132 -2.11 1.29 -15.65
N VAL A 133 -3.32 0.82 -15.94
CA VAL A 133 -3.57 -0.52 -16.48
C VAL A 133 -3.60 -0.40 -18.00
N ASN A 134 -2.53 -0.89 -18.61
CA ASN A 134 -2.29 -0.87 -20.05
C ASN A 134 -2.68 -2.22 -20.66
N GLY A 135 -2.70 -2.34 -21.99
CA GLY A 135 -2.87 -3.63 -22.67
C GLY A 135 -4.28 -4.25 -22.62
N ILE A 136 -5.28 -3.53 -22.07
CA ILE A 136 -6.66 -4.01 -21.90
C ILE A 136 -7.27 -4.45 -23.23
N TRP A 137 -7.11 -3.65 -24.29
CA TRP A 137 -7.65 -3.96 -25.64
C TRP A 137 -7.05 -5.19 -26.30
N TYR A 138 -5.84 -5.58 -25.88
CA TYR A 138 -5.14 -6.76 -26.40
C TYR A 138 -5.33 -7.99 -25.51
N ALA A 139 -6.26 -7.93 -24.54
CA ALA A 139 -6.48 -8.96 -23.52
C ALA A 139 -5.20 -9.38 -22.78
N ALA A 140 -4.24 -8.44 -22.69
CA ALA A 140 -2.95 -8.62 -22.03
C ALA A 140 -2.71 -7.47 -21.04
N PRO A 141 -3.59 -7.27 -20.04
CA PRO A 141 -3.46 -6.16 -19.12
C PRO A 141 -2.19 -6.25 -18.25
N TYR A 142 -1.52 -5.11 -18.08
CA TYR A 142 -0.36 -4.95 -17.20
C TYR A 142 -0.36 -3.60 -16.51
N VAL A 143 0.26 -3.54 -15.33
CA VAL A 143 0.34 -2.33 -14.50
C VAL A 143 1.65 -1.60 -14.76
N GLU A 144 1.57 -0.28 -14.90
CA GLU A 144 2.68 0.65 -14.77
C GLU A 144 2.37 1.66 -13.67
N LEU A 145 3.39 2.16 -12.99
CA LEU A 145 3.25 3.26 -12.03
C LEU A 145 3.59 4.59 -12.71
N TYR A 146 2.90 5.66 -12.34
CA TYR A 146 3.18 7.01 -12.84
C TYR A 146 3.03 8.06 -11.74
N GLY A 147 3.55 9.25 -12.01
CA GLY A 147 3.51 10.38 -11.07
C GLY A 147 4.58 10.26 -10.00
N THR A 148 4.32 10.86 -8.84
CA THR A 148 5.30 10.98 -7.75
C THR A 148 4.70 10.51 -6.44
N SER A 149 5.35 9.56 -5.77
CA SER A 149 5.10 9.25 -4.36
C SER A 149 6.06 10.04 -3.46
N TYR A 150 5.65 10.31 -2.23
CA TYR A 150 6.45 11.01 -1.24
C TYR A 150 6.59 10.20 0.05
N ILE A 151 7.74 10.35 0.69
CA ILE A 151 8.00 9.83 2.03
C ILE A 151 8.56 10.97 2.87
N GLN A 152 7.92 11.28 4.00
CA GLN A 152 8.41 12.27 4.95
C GLN A 152 8.55 11.62 6.33
N SER A 153 9.73 11.73 6.93
CA SER A 153 10.02 11.29 8.30
C SER A 153 9.95 12.44 9.29
N SER A 154 9.54 12.16 10.53
CA SER A 154 9.65 13.09 11.66
C SER A 154 11.11 13.44 12.00
N SER A 155 12.07 12.63 11.55
CA SER A 155 13.51 12.88 11.68
C SER A 155 14.06 13.88 10.63
N GLY A 156 13.20 14.54 9.85
CA GLY A 156 13.58 15.55 8.86
C GLY A 156 13.89 15.03 7.45
N PHE A 157 14.15 13.72 7.29
CA PHE A 157 14.38 13.12 5.97
C PHE A 157 13.13 13.15 5.09
N TYR A 158 13.35 13.37 3.80
CA TYR A 158 12.31 13.44 2.78
C TYR A 158 12.73 12.70 1.51
N ALA A 159 11.78 12.08 0.82
CA ALA A 159 11.98 11.55 -0.52
C ALA A 159 10.82 11.90 -1.45
N SER A 160 11.15 12.28 -2.68
CA SER A 160 10.24 12.25 -3.84
C SER A 160 10.61 11.08 -4.74
N ILE A 161 9.66 10.22 -5.10
CA ILE A 161 9.85 9.02 -5.92
C ILE A 161 9.04 9.19 -7.20
N GLU A 162 9.72 9.55 -8.28
CA GLU A 162 9.11 9.72 -9.61
C GLU A 162 9.11 8.39 -10.35
N TYR A 163 7.95 7.98 -10.88
CA TYR A 163 7.81 6.79 -11.71
C TYR A 163 7.75 7.15 -13.18
N THR A 164 8.54 6.46 -13.99
CA THR A 164 8.56 6.65 -15.43
C THR A 164 8.03 5.43 -16.15
N THR A 165 6.97 5.65 -16.92
CA THR A 165 6.37 4.64 -17.79
C THR A 165 7.19 4.51 -19.07
N LYS A 166 6.98 3.43 -19.84
CA LYS A 166 7.60 3.22 -21.16
C LYS A 166 7.68 4.48 -22.03
N GLY A 167 8.89 5.00 -22.19
CA GLY A 167 9.23 6.07 -23.13
C GLY A 167 10.04 7.20 -22.50
N TRP A 168 11.33 7.25 -22.83
CA TRP A 168 12.13 8.44 -23.20
C TRP A 168 13.64 8.14 -23.20
N ILE A 169 14.14 7.09 -22.52
CA ILE A 169 15.59 6.80 -22.44
C ILE A 169 15.98 5.32 -22.70
N SER A 170 15.26 4.31 -22.18
CA SER A 170 15.72 2.90 -22.24
C SER A 170 14.75 1.88 -22.85
N GLY A 171 13.46 2.21 -23.00
CA GLY A 171 12.44 1.26 -23.47
C GLY A 171 12.04 0.19 -22.44
N GLU A 172 12.67 0.20 -21.27
CA GLU A 172 12.37 -0.68 -20.14
C GLU A 172 11.17 -0.17 -19.33
N LEU A 173 10.36 -1.10 -18.82
CA LEU A 173 9.21 -0.81 -17.96
C LEU A 173 9.64 -0.58 -16.51
N HIS A 174 8.69 -0.15 -15.69
CA HIS A 174 8.79 -0.21 -14.23
C HIS A 174 9.91 0.64 -13.62
N HIS A 175 10.28 1.76 -14.24
CA HIS A 175 11.36 2.61 -13.73
C HIS A 175 10.90 3.57 -12.64
N PHE A 176 11.81 3.87 -11.73
CA PHE A 176 11.65 4.93 -10.75
C PHE A 176 12.97 5.67 -10.51
N LYS A 177 12.86 6.91 -10.05
CA LYS A 177 13.95 7.72 -9.51
C LYS A 177 13.50 8.41 -8.24
N ALA A 178 14.10 8.05 -7.12
CA ALA A 178 13.92 8.71 -5.84
C ALA A 178 15.05 9.72 -5.59
N LYS A 179 14.70 10.90 -5.08
CA LYS A 179 15.65 11.88 -4.54
C LYS A 179 15.41 12.00 -3.04
N VAL A 180 16.37 11.58 -2.24
CA VAL A 180 16.35 11.66 -0.78
C VAL A 180 17.10 12.91 -0.33
N THR A 181 16.48 13.74 0.50
CA THR A 181 17.06 14.97 1.03
C THR A 181 16.91 15.08 2.54
N HIS A 182 17.82 15.83 3.15
CA HIS A 182 17.77 16.28 4.53
C HIS A 182 18.62 17.54 4.64
N GLU A 183 18.12 18.61 5.28
CA GLU A 183 18.77 19.93 5.27
C GLU A 183 20.16 19.92 5.94
N GLU A 184 20.29 19.23 7.08
CA GLU A 184 21.54 19.20 7.84
C GLU A 184 22.45 18.00 7.53
N LEU A 185 21.86 16.80 7.37
CA LEU A 185 22.61 15.54 7.28
C LEU A 185 23.08 15.20 5.86
N LEU A 186 22.42 15.72 4.82
CA LEU A 186 22.79 15.44 3.43
C LEU A 186 23.23 16.72 2.71
N PRO A 187 24.52 16.87 2.36
CA PRO A 187 24.98 18.05 1.63
C PRO A 187 24.46 18.09 0.18
N LYS A 188 24.11 16.92 -0.37
CA LYS A 188 23.47 16.78 -1.68
C LYS A 188 22.41 15.68 -1.62
N PRO A 189 21.39 15.73 -2.51
CA PRO A 189 20.41 14.65 -2.59
C PRO A 189 21.07 13.30 -2.87
N THR A 190 20.65 12.27 -2.14
CA THR A 190 20.94 10.89 -2.51
C THR A 190 19.96 10.43 -3.57
N VAL A 191 20.46 9.86 -4.66
CA VAL A 191 19.61 9.35 -5.76
C VAL A 191 19.48 7.85 -5.64
N ILE A 192 18.25 7.33 -5.67
CA ILE A 192 17.99 5.88 -5.73
C ILE A 192 17.17 5.63 -6.99
N GLU A 193 17.67 4.85 -7.93
CA GLU A 193 16.99 4.65 -9.22
C GLU A 193 17.18 3.24 -9.80
N GLY A 194 16.25 2.83 -10.64
CA GLY A 194 16.22 1.53 -11.28
C GLY A 194 14.80 1.05 -11.53
N GLN A 195 14.59 -0.26 -11.43
CA GLN A 195 13.29 -0.89 -11.65
C GLN A 195 12.63 -1.26 -10.32
N TRP A 196 11.39 -0.82 -10.08
CA TRP A 196 10.64 -1.16 -8.85
C TRP A 196 10.17 -2.62 -8.83
N THR A 197 10.34 -3.36 -9.93
CA THR A 197 10.15 -4.82 -10.02
C THR A 197 11.46 -5.61 -10.05
N GLY A 198 12.61 -4.93 -10.12
CA GLY A 198 13.90 -5.55 -10.43
C GLY A 198 15.02 -5.04 -9.54
N LYS A 199 16.02 -4.41 -10.17
CA LYS A 199 17.22 -3.92 -9.50
C LYS A 199 17.25 -2.41 -9.45
N SER A 200 17.84 -1.87 -8.40
CA SER A 200 18.11 -0.45 -8.26
C SER A 200 19.44 -0.20 -7.57
N THR A 201 19.98 0.99 -7.80
CA THR A 201 21.21 1.49 -7.20
C THR A 201 20.94 2.72 -6.35
N LEU A 202 21.88 3.03 -5.46
CA LEU A 202 21.90 4.23 -4.64
C LEU A 202 23.20 5.00 -4.95
N THR A 203 23.09 6.31 -5.06
CA THR A 203 24.22 7.22 -5.31
C THR A 203 24.17 8.35 -4.28
N LYS A 204 25.11 8.34 -3.31
CA LYS A 204 25.26 9.44 -2.34
C LYS A 204 26.23 10.49 -2.86
N ASN A 205 25.94 11.77 -2.69
CA ASN A 205 26.89 12.88 -2.92
C ASN A 205 27.58 12.88 -4.29
N ASP A 206 26.89 12.46 -5.36
CA ASP A 206 27.46 12.28 -6.71
C ASP A 206 28.66 11.30 -6.77
N ALA A 207 28.77 10.38 -5.81
CA ALA A 207 29.74 9.30 -5.82
C ALA A 207 29.38 8.21 -6.85
N SER A 208 30.13 7.11 -6.85
CA SER A 208 29.78 5.94 -7.66
C SER A 208 28.51 5.26 -7.14
N ALA A 209 27.68 4.78 -8.08
CA ALA A 209 26.46 4.06 -7.75
C ALA A 209 26.76 2.70 -7.10
N GLU A 210 26.08 2.39 -6.00
CA GLU A 210 26.15 1.11 -5.28
C GLU A 210 24.83 0.34 -5.36
N PRO A 211 24.83 -1.01 -5.29
CA PRO A 211 23.59 -1.78 -5.28
C PRO A 211 22.68 -1.43 -4.10
N PHE A 212 21.40 -1.17 -4.36
CA PHE A 212 20.42 -0.82 -3.33
C PHE A 212 19.43 -1.95 -3.04
N LEU A 213 18.73 -2.42 -4.06
CA LEU A 213 17.72 -3.46 -3.98
C LEU A 213 17.84 -4.39 -5.20
N ASP A 214 17.75 -5.70 -4.96
CA ASP A 214 17.71 -6.71 -6.01
C ASP A 214 16.59 -7.72 -5.72
N LEU A 215 15.42 -7.48 -6.31
CA LEU A 215 14.23 -8.31 -6.13
C LEU A 215 14.34 -9.68 -6.82
N SER A 216 15.28 -9.86 -7.77
CA SER A 216 15.47 -11.14 -8.46
C SER A 216 16.07 -12.24 -7.56
N THR A 217 16.66 -11.84 -6.44
CA THR A 217 17.29 -12.72 -5.46
C THR A 217 16.47 -12.91 -4.19
N MET A 218 15.30 -12.27 -4.12
CA MET A 218 14.47 -12.25 -2.93
C MET A 218 13.36 -13.30 -2.99
N GLU A 219 13.19 -14.02 -1.88
CA GLU A 219 12.05 -14.90 -1.70
C GLU A 219 10.81 -14.11 -1.27
N LYS A 220 9.65 -14.46 -1.84
CA LYS A 220 8.37 -13.86 -1.46
C LYS A 220 7.93 -14.42 -0.11
N PRO A 221 7.70 -13.58 0.91
CA PRO A 221 7.31 -14.06 2.23
C PRO A 221 5.90 -14.66 2.16
N THR A 222 5.74 -15.89 2.68
CA THR A 222 4.45 -16.59 2.66
C THR A 222 3.62 -16.24 3.89
N PRO A 223 2.42 -15.65 3.73
CA PRO A 223 1.54 -15.35 4.85
C PRO A 223 0.89 -16.62 5.39
N LYS A 224 0.86 -16.75 6.72
CA LYS A 224 0.05 -17.70 7.48
C LYS A 224 -1.35 -17.13 7.64
N VAL A 225 -2.33 -17.82 7.04
CA VAL A 225 -3.76 -17.48 7.12
C VAL A 225 -4.46 -18.69 7.71
N ALA A 226 -5.47 -18.46 8.56
CA ALA A 226 -6.27 -19.55 9.12
C ALA A 226 -6.97 -20.37 8.03
N ASP A 227 -7.24 -21.65 8.31
CA ASP A 227 -8.06 -22.50 7.44
C ASP A 227 -9.47 -21.93 7.31
N ILE A 228 -10.13 -22.19 6.17
CA ILE A 228 -11.42 -21.59 5.81
C ILE A 228 -12.49 -21.85 6.89
N GLU A 229 -12.46 -23.04 7.48
CA GLU A 229 -13.38 -23.50 8.52
C GLU A 229 -13.17 -22.79 9.86
N SER A 230 -11.97 -22.27 10.09
CA SER A 230 -11.60 -21.53 11.31
C SER A 230 -11.72 -20.00 11.15
N GLN A 231 -11.96 -19.52 9.93
CA GLN A 231 -12.14 -18.10 9.64
C GLN A 231 -13.52 -17.60 10.05
N GLY A 232 -13.61 -16.34 10.49
CA GLY A 232 -14.88 -15.64 10.74
C GLY A 232 -15.70 -15.43 9.46
N GLU A 233 -17.01 -15.18 9.62
CA GLU A 233 -17.95 -15.05 8.48
C GLU A 233 -17.61 -13.90 7.53
N LEU A 234 -16.98 -12.84 8.05
CA LEU A 234 -16.56 -11.68 7.27
C LEU A 234 -15.12 -11.80 6.73
N GLU A 235 -14.43 -12.91 6.94
CA GLU A 235 -13.08 -13.06 6.41
C GLU A 235 -13.07 -13.39 4.91
N SER A 236 -12.22 -12.67 4.17
CA SER A 236 -12.22 -12.61 2.71
C SER A 236 -12.13 -13.98 2.05
N ARG A 237 -11.22 -14.86 2.52
CA ARG A 237 -11.07 -16.19 1.90
C ARG A 237 -12.30 -17.06 2.12
N ARG A 238 -13.01 -16.92 3.26
CA ARG A 238 -14.27 -17.62 3.53
C ARG A 238 -15.41 -17.08 2.67
N ILE A 239 -15.57 -15.75 2.58
CA ILE A 239 -16.59 -15.10 1.73
C ILE A 239 -16.44 -15.54 0.28
N TRP A 240 -15.23 -15.43 -0.26
CA TRP A 240 -14.96 -15.68 -1.67
C TRP A 240 -14.60 -17.13 -1.99
N HIS A 241 -14.66 -18.05 -1.01
CA HIS A 241 -14.19 -19.42 -1.15
C HIS A 241 -14.78 -20.15 -2.36
N LYS A 242 -16.11 -20.17 -2.46
CA LYS A 242 -16.83 -20.86 -3.55
C LYS A 242 -16.54 -20.25 -4.92
N VAL A 243 -16.48 -18.92 -4.98
CA VAL A 243 -16.14 -18.18 -6.22
C VAL A 243 -14.72 -18.54 -6.65
N ALA A 244 -13.76 -18.55 -5.72
CA ALA A 244 -12.38 -18.87 -5.99
C ALA A 244 -12.18 -20.33 -6.45
N GLU A 245 -12.84 -21.30 -5.82
CA GLU A 245 -12.78 -22.71 -6.23
C GLU A 245 -13.38 -22.93 -7.62
N ALA A 246 -14.54 -22.33 -7.91
CA ALA A 246 -15.14 -22.39 -9.24
C ALA A 246 -14.24 -21.77 -10.32
N LEU A 247 -13.61 -20.62 -10.05
CA LEU A 247 -12.66 -20.01 -10.98
C LEU A 247 -11.41 -20.87 -11.21
N LYS A 248 -10.87 -21.51 -10.17
CA LYS A 248 -9.74 -22.45 -10.31
C LYS A 248 -10.11 -23.66 -11.15
N ALA A 249 -11.35 -24.14 -11.04
CA ALA A 249 -11.87 -25.25 -11.83
C ALA A 249 -12.26 -24.85 -13.27
N GLY A 250 -12.22 -23.56 -13.62
CA GLY A 250 -12.70 -23.06 -14.91
C GLY A 250 -14.22 -23.06 -15.06
N ASP A 251 -14.97 -23.23 -13.96
CA ASP A 251 -16.43 -23.17 -13.92
C ASP A 251 -16.91 -21.72 -13.74
N TYR A 252 -16.89 -20.97 -14.85
CA TYR A 252 -17.29 -19.57 -14.86
C TYR A 252 -18.78 -19.35 -14.55
N MET A 253 -19.64 -20.35 -14.80
CA MET A 253 -21.07 -20.26 -14.54
C MET A 253 -21.35 -20.30 -13.04
N THR A 254 -20.75 -21.26 -12.33
CA THR A 254 -20.85 -21.34 -10.87
C THR A 254 -20.19 -20.13 -10.22
N ALA A 255 -19.01 -19.72 -10.68
CA ALA A 255 -18.34 -18.53 -10.16
C ALA A 255 -19.21 -17.26 -10.28
N SER A 256 -19.86 -17.06 -11.43
CA SER A 256 -20.77 -15.93 -11.66
C SER A 256 -22.00 -15.98 -10.76
N THR A 257 -22.58 -17.17 -10.57
CA THR A 257 -23.76 -17.39 -9.74
C THR A 257 -23.47 -17.09 -8.27
N GLU A 258 -22.40 -17.68 -7.72
CA GLU A 258 -21.98 -17.48 -6.32
C GLU A 258 -21.59 -16.02 -6.06
N LYS A 259 -20.85 -15.40 -6.99
CA LYS A 259 -20.52 -13.97 -6.91
C LYS A 259 -21.78 -13.09 -6.89
N SER A 260 -22.75 -13.40 -7.74
CA SER A 260 -24.02 -12.66 -7.79
C SER A 260 -24.82 -12.81 -6.50
N ALA A 261 -24.82 -13.99 -5.89
CA ALA A 261 -25.48 -14.23 -4.60
C ALA A 261 -24.90 -13.32 -3.50
N ILE A 262 -23.57 -13.29 -3.35
CA ILE A 262 -22.87 -12.42 -2.40
C ILE A 262 -23.23 -10.93 -2.64
N GLU A 263 -23.14 -10.47 -3.88
CA GLU A 263 -23.42 -9.06 -4.20
C GLU A 263 -24.90 -8.67 -4.00
N ASN A 264 -25.83 -9.60 -4.26
CA ASN A 264 -27.26 -9.39 -4.03
C ASN A 264 -27.58 -9.29 -2.54
N GLU A 265 -27.00 -10.17 -1.72
CA GLU A 265 -27.14 -10.14 -0.26
C GLU A 265 -26.62 -8.81 0.31
N GLN A 266 -25.44 -8.36 -0.13
CA GLN A 266 -24.90 -7.07 0.30
C GLN A 266 -25.76 -5.88 -0.10
N ARG A 267 -26.40 -5.93 -1.29
CA ARG A 267 -27.36 -4.91 -1.72
C ARG A 267 -28.61 -4.90 -0.82
N ALA A 268 -29.10 -6.06 -0.40
CA ALA A 268 -30.22 -6.17 0.53
C ALA A 268 -29.85 -5.62 1.92
N LEU A 269 -28.70 -6.02 2.49
CA LEU A 269 -28.21 -5.53 3.78
C LEU A 269 -27.95 -4.01 3.77
N ARG A 270 -27.50 -3.45 2.65
CA ARG A 270 -27.37 -2.00 2.49
C ARG A 270 -28.73 -1.30 2.52
N LYS A 271 -29.73 -1.85 1.85
CA LYS A 271 -31.10 -1.30 1.82
C LYS A 271 -31.72 -1.33 3.21
N GLU A 272 -31.61 -2.44 3.92
CA GLU A 272 -32.11 -2.59 5.29
C GLU A 272 -31.48 -1.57 6.24
N ARG A 273 -30.16 -1.39 6.20
CA ARG A 273 -29.47 -0.38 7.01
C ARG A 273 -29.95 1.04 6.69
N ALA A 274 -30.17 1.36 5.41
CA ALA A 274 -30.68 2.66 5.01
C ALA A 274 -32.11 2.89 5.52
N GLU A 275 -32.98 1.87 5.47
CA GLU A 275 -34.35 1.94 6.02
C GLU A 275 -34.36 2.15 7.54
N LYS A 276 -33.39 1.57 8.25
CA LYS A 276 -33.21 1.74 9.70
C LYS A 276 -32.42 2.99 10.10
N ASN A 277 -31.91 3.77 9.14
CA ASN A 277 -30.95 4.87 9.37
C ASN A 277 -29.70 4.43 10.17
N GLU A 278 -29.25 3.19 9.96
CA GLU A 278 -28.07 2.64 10.62
C GLU A 278 -26.80 2.94 9.81
N THR A 279 -25.78 3.45 10.49
CA THR A 279 -24.45 3.62 9.91
C THR A 279 -23.59 2.41 10.23
N TRP A 280 -22.84 1.92 9.23
CA TRP A 280 -21.86 0.86 9.47
C TRP A 280 -20.71 1.40 10.32
N ASN A 281 -20.42 0.71 11.41
CA ASN A 281 -19.26 1.01 12.25
C ASN A 281 -18.23 -0.11 12.04
N PRO A 282 -17.09 0.16 11.37
CA PRO A 282 -16.06 -0.84 11.16
C PRO A 282 -15.60 -1.44 12.49
N LYS A 283 -15.26 -2.73 12.47
CA LYS A 283 -14.86 -3.49 13.66
C LYS A 283 -13.53 -2.99 14.20
N TYR A 284 -12.53 -2.84 13.34
CA TYR A 284 -11.13 -2.59 13.72
C TYR A 284 -10.69 -1.15 13.53
N PHE A 285 -11.40 -0.35 12.72
CA PHE A 285 -10.97 1.02 12.39
C PHE A 285 -11.99 2.07 12.85
N ILE A 286 -11.48 3.27 13.14
CA ILE A 286 -12.26 4.46 13.47
C ILE A 286 -11.80 5.62 12.58
N ASN A 287 -12.74 6.44 12.12
CA ASN A 287 -12.41 7.64 11.37
C ASN A 287 -11.86 8.73 12.32
N LYS A 288 -10.75 9.34 11.93
CA LYS A 288 -10.04 10.38 12.71
C LYS A 288 -9.53 11.47 11.79
N THR A 289 -9.25 12.66 12.34
CA THR A 289 -8.56 13.73 11.62
C THR A 289 -7.14 13.32 11.26
N GLY A 290 -6.61 13.88 10.18
CA GLY A 290 -5.25 13.64 9.71
C GLY A 290 -4.19 13.99 10.75
N GLU A 291 -4.37 15.10 11.48
CA GLU A 291 -3.50 15.50 12.59
C GLU A 291 -3.31 14.39 13.63
N ALA A 292 -4.38 13.66 13.97
CA ALA A 292 -4.32 12.55 14.93
C ALA A 292 -3.58 11.31 14.39
N ILE A 293 -3.39 11.22 13.06
CA ILE A 293 -2.82 10.06 12.37
C ILE A 293 -1.39 10.33 11.89
N PHE A 294 -1.05 11.54 11.46
CA PHE A 294 0.27 11.83 10.88
C PHE A 294 0.86 13.18 11.31
N GLY A 295 0.23 13.90 12.26
CA GLY A 295 0.74 15.18 12.74
C GLY A 295 0.95 16.18 11.61
N ASP A 296 2.15 16.77 11.54
CA ASP A 296 2.55 17.80 10.56
C ASP A 296 3.21 17.24 9.28
N LEU A 297 3.26 15.91 9.13
CA LEU A 297 4.02 15.29 8.04
C LEU A 297 3.37 15.53 6.66
N ARG A 298 2.04 15.71 6.61
CA ARG A 298 1.32 15.99 5.36
C ARG A 298 1.64 17.39 4.86
N GLU A 299 1.62 18.37 5.74
CA GLU A 299 1.96 19.76 5.45
C GLU A 299 3.39 19.84 4.88
N LYS A 300 4.35 19.17 5.52
CA LYS A 300 5.73 19.07 5.03
C LYS A 300 5.86 18.44 3.65
N ILE A 301 5.02 17.45 3.32
CA ILE A 301 4.96 16.88 1.95
C ILE A 301 4.40 17.92 0.99
N LEU A 302 3.29 18.59 1.33
CA LEU A 302 2.64 19.56 0.45
C LEU A 302 3.55 20.76 0.15
N GLU A 303 4.30 21.26 1.12
CA GLU A 303 5.27 22.35 0.96
C GLU A 303 6.41 22.01 -0.02
N LYS A 304 6.81 20.75 -0.08
CA LYS A 304 7.90 20.25 -0.94
C LYS A 304 7.42 19.66 -2.27
N SER A 305 6.12 19.42 -2.39
CA SER A 305 5.53 18.81 -3.58
C SER A 305 5.58 19.76 -4.78
N ASP A 306 5.79 19.21 -5.98
CA ASP A 306 5.75 20.01 -7.18
C ASP A 306 4.30 20.42 -7.55
N SER A 307 4.16 21.43 -8.42
CA SER A 307 2.84 21.93 -8.84
C SER A 307 1.99 20.96 -9.66
N LYS A 308 2.55 19.81 -10.06
CA LYS A 308 1.85 18.73 -10.76
C LYS A 308 1.39 17.64 -9.79
N PHE A 309 1.79 17.69 -8.52
CA PHE A 309 1.30 16.76 -7.51
C PHE A 309 -0.20 16.92 -7.33
N VAL A 310 -0.90 15.82 -7.53
CA VAL A 310 -2.30 15.70 -7.15
C VAL A 310 -2.32 15.09 -5.77
N ASP A 311 -2.80 15.83 -4.77
CA ASP A 311 -2.94 15.30 -3.42
C ASP A 311 -4.00 14.19 -3.41
N THR A 312 -3.51 12.95 -3.42
CA THR A 312 -4.32 11.75 -3.33
C THR A 312 -4.42 11.22 -1.89
N MET A 313 -3.87 11.91 -0.88
CA MET A 313 -4.03 11.47 0.52
C MET A 313 -5.49 11.52 1.01
N GLY A 314 -6.36 12.23 0.28
CA GLY A 314 -7.81 12.21 0.49
C GLY A 314 -8.29 13.39 1.33
N ALA A 315 -9.37 13.17 2.08
CA ALA A 315 -9.93 14.18 2.97
C ALA A 315 -9.00 14.44 4.17
N GLU A 316 -9.25 15.52 4.92
CA GLU A 316 -8.61 15.81 6.22
C GLU A 316 -8.86 14.73 7.30
N THR A 317 -9.52 13.63 6.95
CA THR A 317 -9.79 12.49 7.82
C THR A 317 -9.27 11.21 7.19
N GLY A 318 -8.80 10.27 8.02
CA GLY A 318 -8.47 8.92 7.60
C GLY A 318 -8.96 7.88 8.58
N TRP A 319 -8.53 6.64 8.36
CA TRP A 319 -8.88 5.50 9.20
C TRP A 319 -7.71 5.12 10.10
N LEU A 320 -7.99 5.01 11.40
CA LEU A 320 -7.04 4.63 12.43
C LEU A 320 -7.48 3.31 13.05
N TYR A 321 -6.55 2.38 13.24
CA TYR A 321 -6.80 1.15 14.00
C TYR A 321 -7.21 1.48 15.44
N LYS A 322 -8.30 0.89 15.94
CA LYS A 322 -8.93 1.30 17.22
C LYS A 322 -8.06 1.08 18.44
N ASP A 323 -7.27 0.02 18.46
CA ASP A 323 -6.38 -0.29 19.59
C ASP A 323 -5.04 0.47 19.50
N PHE A 324 -4.91 1.40 18.55
CA PHE A 324 -3.75 2.26 18.44
C PHE A 324 -3.88 3.46 19.39
N THR A 325 -3.03 3.49 20.42
CA THR A 325 -2.84 4.68 21.26
C THR A 325 -2.35 5.81 20.36
N THR A 326 -3.06 6.94 20.35
CA THR A 326 -2.82 8.10 19.48
C THR A 326 -1.34 8.52 19.45
N LEU A 327 -0.82 8.85 18.26
CA LEU A 327 0.55 9.36 18.06
C LEU A 327 0.85 10.63 18.86
N ALA A 328 -0.19 11.36 19.26
CA ALA A 328 -0.13 12.45 20.21
C ALA A 328 -0.41 11.94 21.64
N SER A 329 0.60 11.43 22.34
CA SER A 329 0.61 11.44 23.81
C SER A 329 2.01 11.25 24.40
N SER A 330 2.93 12.16 24.08
CA SER A 330 4.12 12.42 24.91
C SER A 330 4.69 13.82 24.67
N SER A 331 3.82 14.83 24.66
CA SER A 331 4.20 16.21 24.97
C SER A 331 3.54 16.65 26.28
N LYS A 332 4.22 16.34 27.38
CA LYS A 332 4.18 17.12 28.62
C LYS A 332 5.58 17.24 29.18
#